data_AF-A0A946E9Z4-F1
#
_entry.id   AF-A0A946E9Z4-F1
#
_cell.length_a   1.000
_cell.length_b   1.000
_cell.length_c   1.000
_cell.angle_alpha   90.00
_cell.angle_beta   90.00
_cell.angle_gamma   90.00
#
_symmetry.space_group_name_H-M   'P 1'
#
loop_
_entity.id
_entity.type
_entity.pdbx_description
1 polymer ?
#
loop_
_entity_poly.entity_id
_entity_poly.type
_entity_poly.pdbx_seq_one_letter_code
_entity_poly.pdbx_strand_id
1 'polypeptide(L)'
;MKPMHFIYCFIAFSLVLELGCETQVHQKVEVKENNFYPSSKPGTRWWWFATEIKKTDVKIQLDWAKKNNFGGVEIAWVYPLYRYEAMYARSYGRYYPKDTSAQKWLSKDWSEMVTYTKRYADSIGLFCDFTFGSAWPVAGSNMDAEHATKIYGDSSFKQELTFAWCWPDTQMVINHLDSNAFNQFAQPVGEALREALKGSKSAFFTDSWEIKLNATNKIWTDGFEASFAEIFGYDIIPYMEKGLDSFPDVRYDYMLHLDQYVT
;
A
#
# COMPACT_ATOMS: atom_id res chain seq x y z
N MET A 1 89.26 -33.88 29.36
CA MET A 1 89.12 -35.11 30.20
C MET A 1 87.88 -34.93 31.08
N LYS A 2 87.10 -36.01 31.25
CA LYS A 2 85.76 -36.17 31.89
C LYS A 2 85.59 -35.49 33.29
N PRO A 3 84.43 -35.59 33.96
CA PRO A 3 83.04 -35.16 33.64
C PRO A 3 82.41 -34.41 34.86
N MET A 4 81.14 -33.98 34.80
CA MET A 4 80.28 -34.04 36.00
C MET A 4 78.79 -34.03 35.65
N HIS A 5 78.08 -35.07 36.12
CA HIS A 5 76.63 -35.23 36.12
C HIS A 5 76.01 -34.57 37.37
N PHE A 6 74.81 -34.00 37.26
CA PHE A 6 73.71 -34.02 38.24
C PHE A 6 72.45 -33.54 37.47
N ILE A 7 71.50 -34.40 37.08
CA ILE A 7 70.34 -34.94 37.82
C ILE A 7 69.09 -34.03 37.80
N TYR A 8 68.10 -34.50 37.02
CA TYR A 8 66.64 -34.54 37.20
C TYR A 8 65.68 -33.36 36.92
N CYS A 9 64.61 -33.78 36.22
CA CYS A 9 63.18 -33.46 36.37
C CYS A 9 62.54 -32.34 35.52
N PHE A 10 61.77 -32.81 34.51
CA PHE A 10 60.32 -32.57 34.33
C PHE A 10 59.78 -31.15 34.54
N ILE A 11 59.19 -30.56 33.49
CA ILE A 11 57.75 -30.20 33.42
C ILE A 11 57.47 -29.36 32.15
N ALA A 12 56.51 -29.86 31.37
CA ALA A 12 55.55 -29.18 30.48
C ALA A 12 56.00 -27.99 29.62
N PHE A 13 56.10 -28.24 28.31
CA PHE A 13 55.68 -27.26 27.31
C PHE A 13 54.78 -27.97 26.29
N SER A 14 53.54 -28.20 26.68
CA SER A 14 52.47 -28.73 25.83
C SER A 14 51.20 -27.94 26.14
N LEU A 15 51.12 -26.74 25.58
CA LEU A 15 49.96 -25.86 25.50
C LEU A 15 50.43 -24.81 24.49
N VAL A 16 49.93 -24.67 23.28
CA VAL A 16 48.57 -24.30 22.92
C VAL A 16 48.50 -24.51 21.41
N LEU A 17 47.64 -25.39 20.90
CA LEU A 17 47.18 -25.37 19.50
C LEU A 17 46.02 -26.34 19.26
N GLU A 18 45.12 -26.51 20.23
CA GLU A 18 43.82 -27.12 19.98
C GLU A 18 42.82 -26.36 20.84
N LEU A 19 41.97 -25.57 20.21
CA LEU A 19 40.61 -25.18 20.63
C LEU A 19 40.17 -24.05 19.70
N GLY A 20 39.32 -24.39 18.74
CA GLY A 20 38.75 -23.42 17.81
C GLY A 20 38.08 -24.01 16.58
N CYS A 21 37.79 -25.31 16.54
CA CYS A 21 36.73 -25.80 15.66
C CYS A 21 35.44 -25.77 16.48
N GLU A 22 34.85 -24.58 16.61
CA GLU A 22 33.45 -24.49 17.00
C GLU A 22 32.65 -25.18 15.90
N THR A 23 32.19 -26.40 16.20
CA THR A 23 31.15 -27.03 15.42
C THR A 23 29.92 -26.16 15.63
N GLN A 24 29.62 -25.26 14.69
CA GLN A 24 28.35 -24.56 14.69
C GLN A 24 27.27 -25.63 14.65
N VAL A 25 26.67 -25.89 15.81
CA VAL A 25 25.40 -26.59 15.89
C VAL A 25 24.48 -25.73 15.04
N HIS A 26 24.15 -26.21 13.83
CA HIS A 26 23.08 -25.63 13.04
C HIS A 26 21.82 -25.75 13.89
N GLN A 27 21.57 -24.71 14.67
CA GLN A 27 20.32 -24.52 15.37
C GLN A 27 19.29 -24.55 14.24
N LYS A 28 18.49 -25.62 14.23
CA LYS A 28 17.40 -25.78 13.28
C LYS A 28 16.53 -24.55 13.48
N VAL A 29 16.64 -23.58 12.57
CA VAL A 29 15.85 -22.35 12.66
C VAL A 29 14.42 -22.82 12.69
N GLU A 30 13.77 -22.66 13.84
CA GLU A 30 12.38 -22.99 14.01
C GLU A 30 11.63 -21.96 13.16
N VAL A 31 11.27 -22.37 11.94
CA VAL A 31 10.52 -21.52 11.03
C VAL A 31 9.15 -21.37 11.66
N LYS A 32 8.95 -20.25 12.38
CA LYS A 32 7.61 -19.82 12.76
C LYS A 32 6.78 -19.76 11.48
N GLU A 33 5.69 -20.50 11.43
CA GLU A 33 4.72 -20.38 10.35
C GLU A 33 4.30 -18.92 10.24
N ASN A 34 4.50 -18.34 9.06
CA ASN A 34 3.98 -17.02 8.75
C ASN A 34 2.48 -17.16 8.47
N ASN A 35 1.65 -16.80 9.45
CA ASN A 35 0.20 -16.88 9.33
C ASN A 35 -0.41 -15.78 8.43
N PHE A 36 0.40 -14.83 7.95
CA PHE A 36 -0.08 -13.70 7.14
C PHE A 36 0.06 -13.98 5.64
N TYR A 37 1.17 -14.57 5.21
CA TYR A 37 1.42 -14.89 3.80
C TYR A 37 1.85 -16.35 3.62
N PRO A 38 1.37 -17.02 2.55
CA PRO A 38 1.66 -18.44 2.31
C PRO A 38 3.11 -18.71 1.89
N SER A 39 3.94 -17.67 1.74
CA SER A 39 5.29 -17.75 1.19
C SER A 39 6.13 -16.55 1.60
N SER A 40 7.45 -16.75 1.73
CA SER A 40 8.46 -15.69 1.90
C SER A 40 9.02 -15.15 0.56
N LYS A 41 8.54 -15.67 -0.58
CA LYS A 41 8.92 -15.18 -1.91
C LYS A 41 8.41 -13.75 -2.12
N PRO A 42 9.13 -12.92 -2.89
CA PRO A 42 8.71 -11.54 -3.14
C PRO A 42 7.38 -11.51 -3.90
N GLY A 43 6.56 -10.51 -3.59
CA GLY A 43 5.43 -10.10 -4.43
C GLY A 43 5.85 -9.10 -5.50
N THR A 44 4.93 -8.78 -6.41
CA THR A 44 5.06 -7.63 -7.31
C THR A 44 3.74 -6.88 -7.42
N ARG A 45 3.81 -5.55 -7.51
CA ARG A 45 2.66 -4.78 -7.97
C ARG A 45 2.47 -5.02 -9.47
N TRP A 46 1.22 -5.16 -9.89
CA TRP A 46 0.80 -5.44 -11.23
C TRP A 46 -0.23 -4.41 -11.66
N TRP A 47 0.23 -3.43 -12.46
CA TRP A 47 -0.63 -2.35 -12.94
C TRP A 47 -1.55 -2.85 -14.03
N TRP A 48 -2.85 -2.77 -13.77
CA TRP A 48 -3.87 -2.87 -14.80
C TRP A 48 -4.24 -1.47 -15.25
N PHE A 49 -3.75 -1.08 -16.42
CA PHE A 49 -4.26 0.09 -17.12
C PHE A 49 -5.68 -0.21 -17.62
N ALA A 50 -6.54 0.80 -17.66
CA ALA A 50 -7.90 0.65 -18.17
C ALA A 50 -7.89 0.37 -19.69
N THR A 51 -7.77 -0.92 -20.02
CA THR A 51 -7.91 -1.55 -21.33
C THR A 51 -8.68 -2.86 -21.14
N GLU A 52 -9.08 -3.53 -22.22
CA GLU A 52 -9.72 -4.83 -22.11
C GLU A 52 -8.80 -5.84 -21.41
N ILE A 53 -9.18 -6.28 -20.20
CA ILE A 53 -8.47 -7.33 -19.48
C ILE A 53 -8.99 -8.69 -19.93
N LYS A 54 -8.09 -9.57 -20.36
CA LYS A 54 -8.43 -10.89 -20.92
C LYS A 54 -7.96 -12.02 -20.01
N LYS A 55 -8.78 -13.07 -19.91
CA LYS A 55 -8.45 -14.28 -19.13
C LYS A 55 -7.15 -14.95 -19.62
N THR A 56 -6.92 -14.96 -20.93
CA THR A 56 -5.70 -15.51 -21.53
C THR A 56 -4.45 -14.77 -21.08
N ASP A 57 -4.51 -13.44 -21.06
CA ASP A 57 -3.36 -12.59 -20.72
C ASP A 57 -3.05 -12.68 -19.23
N VAL A 58 -4.10 -12.67 -18.40
CA VAL A 58 -4.02 -12.94 -16.96
C VAL A 58 -3.32 -14.27 -16.68
N LYS A 59 -3.77 -15.34 -17.34
CA LYS A 59 -3.19 -16.67 -17.17
C LYS A 59 -1.70 -16.67 -17.50
N ILE A 60 -1.33 -16.15 -18.66
CA ILE A 60 0.06 -16.11 -19.14
C ILE A 60 0.94 -15.33 -18.17
N GLN A 61 0.48 -14.18 -17.68
CA GLN A 61 1.25 -13.31 -16.78
C GLN A 61 1.41 -13.92 -15.38
N LEU A 62 0.37 -14.57 -14.83
CA LEU A 62 0.47 -15.27 -13.55
C LEU A 62 1.34 -16.53 -13.63
N ASP A 63 1.27 -17.27 -14.73
CA ASP A 63 2.18 -18.40 -14.98
C ASP A 63 3.63 -17.92 -15.09
N TRP A 64 3.86 -16.79 -15.76
CA TRP A 64 5.17 -16.17 -15.82
C TRP A 64 5.68 -15.76 -14.44
N ALA A 65 4.85 -15.11 -13.61
CA ALA A 65 5.23 -14.72 -12.25
C ALA A 65 5.59 -15.96 -11.41
N LYS A 66 4.78 -17.02 -11.47
CA LYS A 66 5.06 -18.28 -10.77
C LYS A 66 6.37 -18.92 -11.24
N LYS A 67 6.58 -18.99 -12.55
CA LYS A 67 7.80 -19.55 -13.16
C LYS A 67 9.06 -18.77 -12.76
N ASN A 68 8.94 -17.46 -12.56
CA ASN A 68 10.01 -16.58 -12.12
C ASN A 68 10.09 -16.43 -10.59
N ASN A 69 9.52 -17.39 -9.85
CA ASN A 69 9.66 -17.51 -8.40
C ASN A 69 9.09 -16.34 -7.57
N PHE A 70 8.11 -15.61 -8.11
CA PHE A 70 7.28 -14.70 -7.30
C PHE A 70 6.34 -15.49 -6.37
N GLY A 71 6.05 -14.91 -5.22
CA GLY A 71 5.09 -15.42 -4.23
C GLY A 71 3.65 -14.99 -4.50
N GLY A 72 3.47 -13.89 -5.23
CA GLY A 72 2.15 -13.35 -5.52
C GLY A 72 2.21 -12.00 -6.23
N VAL A 73 1.03 -11.44 -6.44
CA VAL A 73 0.83 -10.14 -7.10
C VAL A 73 -0.12 -9.25 -6.28
N GLU A 74 0.03 -7.95 -6.43
CA GLU A 74 -0.96 -6.95 -5.99
C GLU A 74 -1.49 -6.24 -7.25
N ILE A 75 -2.80 -6.30 -7.49
CA ILE A 75 -3.41 -5.61 -8.63
C ILE A 75 -3.64 -4.14 -8.25
N ALA A 76 -3.04 -3.22 -9.00
CA ALA A 76 -3.34 -1.80 -8.92
C ALA A 76 -4.06 -1.35 -10.18
N TRP A 77 -5.28 -0.84 -10.04
CA TRP A 77 -6.11 -0.41 -11.17
C TRP A 77 -5.87 1.07 -11.45
N VAL A 78 -5.41 1.40 -12.66
CA VAL A 78 -5.01 2.76 -13.02
C VAL A 78 -5.71 3.22 -14.30
N TYR A 79 -5.47 4.48 -14.66
CA TYR A 79 -5.98 5.15 -15.86
C TYR A 79 -5.70 4.40 -17.17
N PRO A 80 -6.44 4.70 -18.25
CA PRO A 80 -6.07 4.25 -19.58
C PRO A 80 -4.83 5.00 -20.09
N LEU A 81 -3.92 4.30 -20.78
CA LEU A 81 -2.62 4.86 -21.20
C LEU A 81 -2.71 6.14 -22.04
N TYR A 82 -3.76 6.26 -22.86
CA TYR A 82 -3.97 7.42 -23.73
C TYR A 82 -4.28 8.72 -22.97
N ARG A 83 -4.61 8.65 -21.66
CA ARG A 83 -4.68 9.83 -20.78
C ARG A 83 -3.39 10.68 -20.85
N TYR A 84 -2.23 10.04 -20.97
CA TYR A 84 -0.93 10.69 -21.02
C TYR A 84 -0.30 10.66 -22.41
N GLU A 85 -1.10 10.55 -23.48
CA GLU A 85 -0.59 10.41 -24.86
C GLU A 85 0.44 11.49 -25.24
N ALA A 86 0.17 12.75 -24.89
CA ALA A 86 1.05 13.87 -25.22
C ALA A 86 2.41 13.77 -24.50
N MET A 87 2.40 13.34 -23.24
CA MET A 87 3.61 13.10 -22.47
C MET A 87 4.41 11.93 -23.08
N TYR A 88 3.74 10.83 -23.42
CA TYR A 88 4.39 9.66 -24.01
C TYR A 88 4.98 9.94 -25.39
N ALA A 89 4.27 10.71 -26.23
CA ALA A 89 4.76 11.11 -27.54
C ALA A 89 6.01 12.00 -27.40
N ARG A 90 5.94 13.03 -26.54
CA ARG A 90 7.04 13.98 -26.34
C ARG A 90 8.28 13.34 -25.72
N SER A 91 8.12 12.56 -24.67
CA SER A 91 9.26 12.07 -23.87
C SER A 91 9.81 10.74 -24.37
N TYR A 92 9.03 9.94 -25.09
CA TYR A 92 9.39 8.56 -25.45
C TYR A 92 9.08 8.18 -26.90
N GLY A 93 8.51 9.08 -27.73
CA GLY A 93 8.09 8.75 -29.09
C GLY A 93 7.03 7.63 -29.16
N ARG A 94 6.25 7.45 -28.08
CA ARG A 94 5.23 6.40 -27.97
C ARG A 94 3.83 6.98 -28.17
N TYR A 95 3.01 6.27 -28.94
CA TYR A 95 1.66 6.68 -29.30
C TYR A 95 0.67 5.64 -28.80
N TYR A 96 -0.33 6.10 -28.06
CA TYR A 96 -1.38 5.25 -27.48
C TYR A 96 -2.73 5.75 -27.99
N PRO A 97 -3.41 5.02 -28.91
CA PRO A 97 -4.71 5.43 -29.40
C PRO A 97 -5.74 5.41 -28.27
N LYS A 98 -6.80 6.22 -28.42
CA LYS A 98 -7.95 6.19 -27.51
C LYS A 98 -8.55 4.79 -27.49
N ASP A 99 -8.45 4.14 -26.33
CA ASP A 99 -8.97 2.82 -26.07
C ASP A 99 -10.16 2.91 -25.10
N THR A 100 -11.32 2.45 -25.54
CA THR A 100 -12.55 2.42 -24.72
C THR A 100 -13.04 1.01 -24.46
N SER A 101 -12.17 0.00 -24.65
CA SER A 101 -12.50 -1.42 -24.50
C SER A 101 -12.45 -1.91 -23.05
N ALA A 102 -11.95 -1.09 -22.12
CA ALA A 102 -11.84 -1.43 -20.72
C ALA A 102 -13.19 -1.85 -20.13
N GLN A 103 -13.20 -2.93 -19.35
CA GLN A 103 -14.36 -3.25 -18.53
C GLN A 103 -14.64 -2.07 -17.59
N LYS A 104 -15.90 -1.62 -17.54
CA LYS A 104 -16.26 -0.43 -16.74
C LYS A 104 -15.92 -0.66 -15.26
N TRP A 105 -15.39 0.37 -14.59
CA TRP A 105 -15.04 0.33 -13.17
C TRP A 105 -16.20 -0.22 -12.32
N LEU A 106 -15.91 -1.23 -11.49
CA LEU A 106 -16.86 -1.94 -10.61
C LEU A 106 -18.06 -2.60 -11.32
N SER A 107 -18.02 -2.74 -12.64
CA SER A 107 -19.05 -3.47 -13.39
C SER A 107 -18.97 -4.98 -13.15
N LYS A 108 -20.01 -5.69 -13.60
CA LYS A 108 -20.03 -7.15 -13.59
C LYS A 108 -18.84 -7.75 -14.35
N ASP A 109 -18.56 -7.28 -15.56
CA ASP A 109 -17.48 -7.80 -16.39
C ASP A 109 -16.10 -7.56 -15.76
N TRP A 110 -15.90 -6.40 -15.13
CA TRP A 110 -14.69 -6.10 -14.35
C TRP A 110 -14.57 -7.06 -13.16
N SER A 111 -15.65 -7.25 -12.41
CA SER A 111 -15.70 -8.13 -11.23
C SER A 111 -15.46 -9.59 -11.61
N GLU A 112 -15.95 -10.03 -12.76
CA GLU A 112 -15.68 -11.36 -13.32
C GLU A 112 -14.19 -11.56 -13.64
N MET A 113 -13.53 -10.53 -14.19
CA MET A 113 -12.09 -10.58 -14.46
C MET A 113 -11.24 -10.60 -13.20
N VAL A 114 -11.58 -9.81 -12.19
CA VAL A 114 -10.89 -9.84 -10.89
C VAL A 114 -11.11 -11.18 -10.19
N THR A 115 -12.34 -11.70 -10.20
CA THR A 115 -12.68 -13.02 -9.63
C THR A 115 -11.92 -14.15 -10.31
N TYR A 116 -11.86 -14.15 -11.66
CA TYR A 116 -11.06 -15.11 -12.41
C TYR A 116 -9.58 -15.05 -12.01
N THR A 117 -9.02 -13.84 -11.96
CA THR A 117 -7.62 -13.61 -11.63
C THR A 117 -7.27 -14.14 -10.24
N LYS A 118 -8.08 -13.79 -9.23
CA LYS A 118 -7.91 -14.25 -7.86
C LYS A 118 -7.98 -15.78 -7.75
N ARG A 119 -9.01 -16.40 -8.33
CA ARG A 119 -9.15 -17.87 -8.33
C ARG A 119 -8.01 -18.57 -9.04
N TYR A 120 -7.53 -18.02 -10.16
CA TYR A 120 -6.40 -18.59 -10.87
C TYR A 120 -5.11 -18.48 -10.06
N ALA A 121 -4.81 -17.31 -9.49
CA ALA A 121 -3.66 -17.11 -8.62
C ALA A 121 -3.66 -18.09 -7.43
N ASP A 122 -4.80 -18.23 -6.74
CA ASP A 122 -4.98 -19.18 -5.65
C ASP A 122 -4.70 -20.62 -6.11
N SER A 123 -5.21 -21.02 -7.29
CA SER A 123 -5.05 -22.37 -7.83
C SER A 123 -3.59 -22.77 -8.13
N ILE A 124 -2.74 -21.78 -8.42
CA ILE A 124 -1.31 -21.99 -8.66
C ILE A 124 -0.44 -21.61 -7.45
N GLY A 125 -1.06 -21.33 -6.30
CA GLY A 125 -0.37 -20.98 -5.05
C GLY A 125 0.40 -19.67 -5.13
N LEU A 126 -0.21 -18.64 -5.73
CA LEU A 126 0.21 -17.24 -5.64
C LEU A 126 -0.78 -16.49 -4.76
N PHE A 127 -0.30 -15.66 -3.83
CA PHE A 127 -1.20 -14.67 -3.21
C PHE A 127 -1.61 -13.63 -4.26
N CYS A 128 -2.77 -13.03 -4.06
CA CYS A 128 -3.32 -12.02 -4.96
C CYS A 128 -4.06 -10.99 -4.11
N ASP A 129 -3.46 -9.81 -4.02
CA ASP A 129 -3.91 -8.66 -3.25
C ASP A 129 -4.37 -7.54 -4.20
N PHE A 130 -4.95 -6.47 -3.64
CA PHE A 130 -5.55 -5.41 -4.44
C PHE A 130 -5.22 -4.03 -3.85
N THR A 131 -5.17 -3.00 -4.68
CA THR A 131 -5.39 -1.64 -4.15
C THR A 131 -6.82 -1.50 -3.65
N PHE A 132 -7.14 -0.49 -2.85
CA PHE A 132 -8.51 -0.23 -2.38
C PHE A 132 -9.05 1.04 -3.02
N GLY A 133 -9.63 0.86 -4.22
CA GLY A 133 -9.96 1.94 -5.14
C GLY A 133 -8.98 2.03 -6.31
N SER A 134 -9.36 2.80 -7.33
CA SER A 134 -8.52 3.01 -8.51
C SER A 134 -7.48 4.10 -8.23
N ALA A 135 -6.23 3.83 -8.59
CA ALA A 135 -5.10 4.72 -8.38
C ALA A 135 -5.01 5.20 -6.92
N TRP A 136 -4.66 6.46 -6.71
CA TRP A 136 -4.53 7.06 -5.38
C TRP A 136 -4.71 8.58 -5.50
N PRO A 137 -5.12 9.28 -4.44
CA PRO A 137 -5.55 8.73 -3.15
C PRO A 137 -6.94 8.08 -3.25
N VAL A 138 -7.44 7.55 -2.13
CA VAL A 138 -8.76 6.89 -2.08
C VAL A 138 -9.84 7.87 -2.52
N ALA A 139 -10.56 7.51 -3.58
CA ALA A 139 -11.60 8.31 -4.20
C ALA A 139 -12.71 7.42 -4.76
N GLY A 140 -13.94 7.94 -4.74
CA GLY A 140 -15.12 7.23 -5.22
C GLY A 140 -15.96 8.07 -6.18
N SER A 141 -16.64 7.41 -7.12
CA SER A 141 -17.65 8.05 -7.97
C SER A 141 -19.00 8.26 -7.27
N ASN A 142 -19.18 7.62 -6.11
CA ASN A 142 -20.41 7.62 -5.31
C ASN A 142 -20.34 8.58 -4.10
N MET A 143 -19.33 9.45 -4.05
CA MET A 143 -19.13 10.39 -2.97
C MET A 143 -19.92 11.67 -3.23
N ASP A 144 -20.60 12.16 -2.20
CA ASP A 144 -21.18 13.50 -2.17
C ASP A 144 -20.20 14.52 -1.58
N ALA A 145 -20.63 15.78 -1.46
CA ALA A 145 -19.80 16.84 -0.92
C ALA A 145 -19.57 16.74 0.60
N GLU A 146 -20.48 16.07 1.33
CA GLU A 146 -20.39 15.94 2.79
C GLU A 146 -19.27 14.96 3.18
N HIS A 147 -19.15 13.87 2.41
CA HIS A 147 -18.17 12.82 2.62
C HIS A 147 -16.88 13.00 1.81
N ALA A 148 -16.72 14.14 1.13
CA ALA A 148 -15.48 14.50 0.43
C ALA A 148 -14.46 15.13 1.38
N THR A 149 -13.18 15.10 1.01
CA THR A 149 -12.09 15.71 1.81
C THR A 149 -12.38 17.18 2.15
N LYS A 150 -12.11 17.56 3.39
CA LYS A 150 -12.31 18.94 3.89
C LYS A 150 -10.98 19.57 4.26
N ILE A 151 -10.89 20.89 4.09
CA ILE A 151 -9.77 21.72 4.52
C ILE A 151 -10.30 22.76 5.52
N TYR A 152 -9.52 23.02 6.57
CA TYR A 152 -9.86 24.00 7.59
C TYR A 152 -10.13 25.38 6.96
N GLY A 153 -11.27 25.98 7.30
CA GLY A 153 -11.65 27.31 6.83
C GLY A 153 -12.14 27.38 5.38
N ASP A 154 -12.22 26.27 4.64
CA ASP A 154 -12.73 26.24 3.26
C ASP A 154 -13.73 25.09 3.08
N SER A 155 -15.01 25.41 3.30
CA SER A 155 -16.13 24.47 3.07
C SER A 155 -16.43 24.22 1.58
N SER A 156 -15.81 24.99 0.67
CA SER A 156 -15.97 24.83 -0.77
C SER A 156 -14.91 23.94 -1.41
N PHE A 157 -13.87 23.59 -0.64
CA PHE A 157 -12.75 22.79 -1.11
C PHE A 157 -13.21 21.44 -1.67
N LYS A 158 -12.65 21.06 -2.82
CA LYS A 158 -12.86 19.75 -3.45
C LYS A 158 -11.55 19.26 -4.02
N GLN A 159 -11.24 17.98 -3.78
CA GLN A 159 -10.12 17.31 -4.43
C GLN A 159 -10.66 16.18 -5.30
N GLU A 160 -10.36 16.27 -6.60
CA GLU A 160 -10.72 15.25 -7.57
C GLU A 160 -9.52 14.36 -7.90
N LEU A 161 -9.77 13.06 -8.00
CA LEU A 161 -8.88 12.10 -8.64
C LEU A 161 -9.15 12.10 -10.14
N THR A 162 -8.16 12.56 -10.90
CA THR A 162 -8.26 12.74 -12.35
C THR A 162 -7.53 11.67 -13.15
N PHE A 163 -7.02 10.62 -12.51
CA PHE A 163 -6.27 9.53 -13.15
C PHE A 163 -6.74 8.14 -12.70
N ALA A 164 -8.02 8.04 -12.39
CA ALA A 164 -8.67 6.77 -12.10
C ALA A 164 -8.88 5.94 -13.39
N TRP A 165 -9.23 4.66 -13.19
CA TRP A 165 -9.66 3.71 -14.22
C TRP A 165 -10.80 4.25 -15.09
N CYS A 166 -11.70 5.04 -14.49
CA CYS A 166 -12.86 5.61 -15.18
C CYS A 166 -12.56 6.87 -16.00
N TRP A 167 -11.30 7.32 -16.08
CA TRP A 167 -10.94 8.49 -16.90
C TRP A 167 -11.52 8.33 -18.32
N PRO A 168 -12.15 9.37 -18.91
CA PRO A 168 -12.07 10.79 -18.55
C PRO A 168 -12.96 11.26 -17.39
N ASP A 169 -13.79 10.40 -16.80
CA ASP A 169 -14.54 10.75 -15.60
C ASP A 169 -13.60 10.93 -14.39
N THR A 170 -13.99 11.78 -13.45
CA THR A 170 -13.26 12.02 -12.20
C THR A 170 -13.94 11.33 -11.02
N GLN A 171 -13.19 11.12 -9.95
CA GLN A 171 -13.70 10.62 -8.67
C GLN A 171 -13.41 11.64 -7.58
N MET A 172 -14.24 11.71 -6.54
CA MET A 172 -14.02 12.63 -5.43
C MET A 172 -13.20 11.94 -4.35
N VAL A 173 -12.14 12.61 -3.87
CA VAL A 173 -11.31 12.12 -2.78
C VAL A 173 -12.10 12.19 -1.48
N ILE A 174 -12.10 11.08 -0.73
CA ILE A 174 -12.93 10.94 0.48
C ILE A 174 -12.40 11.79 1.64
N ASN A 175 -13.28 12.11 2.58
CA ASN A 175 -12.87 12.56 3.91
C ASN A 175 -12.22 11.38 4.66
N HIS A 176 -10.89 11.34 4.66
CA HIS A 176 -10.14 10.28 5.34
C HIS A 176 -10.22 10.37 6.87
N LEU A 177 -10.83 11.42 7.41
CA LEU A 177 -11.07 11.59 8.84
C LEU A 177 -12.52 11.29 9.24
N ASP A 178 -13.31 10.66 8.36
CA ASP A 178 -14.68 10.29 8.64
C ASP A 178 -14.95 8.83 8.23
N SER A 179 -15.21 7.99 9.23
CA SER A 179 -15.56 6.59 9.03
C SER A 179 -16.79 6.38 8.13
N ASN A 180 -17.75 7.32 8.09
CA ASN A 180 -18.91 7.23 7.22
C ASN A 180 -18.51 7.43 5.76
N ALA A 181 -17.58 8.37 5.49
CA ALA A 181 -17.02 8.56 4.16
C ALA A 181 -16.25 7.33 3.69
N PHE A 182 -15.47 6.70 4.57
CA PHE A 182 -14.82 5.42 4.27
C PHE A 182 -15.85 4.33 3.94
N ASN A 183 -16.89 4.16 4.75
CA ASN A 183 -17.93 3.15 4.54
C ASN A 183 -18.68 3.36 3.22
N GLN A 184 -19.03 4.61 2.90
CA GLN A 184 -19.67 4.97 1.63
C GLN A 184 -18.78 4.61 0.45
N PHE A 185 -17.49 4.96 0.48
CA PHE A 185 -16.54 4.57 -0.54
C PHE A 185 -16.35 3.04 -0.65
N ALA A 186 -16.21 2.36 0.49
CA ALA A 186 -15.88 0.95 0.59
C ALA A 186 -17.00 0.05 0.06
N GLN A 187 -18.27 0.44 0.25
CA GLN A 187 -19.42 -0.39 -0.09
C GLN A 187 -19.41 -0.90 -1.55
N PRO A 188 -19.41 -0.04 -2.59
CA PRO A 188 -19.44 -0.52 -3.98
C PRO A 188 -18.17 -1.29 -4.37
N VAL A 189 -17.01 -0.95 -3.81
CA VAL A 189 -15.75 -1.69 -4.05
C VAL A 189 -15.85 -3.10 -3.45
N GLY A 190 -16.32 -3.22 -2.22
CA GLY A 190 -16.53 -4.48 -1.52
C GLY A 190 -17.56 -5.37 -2.22
N GLU A 191 -18.68 -4.79 -2.69
CA GLU A 191 -19.71 -5.50 -3.46
C GLU A 191 -19.14 -6.09 -4.76
N ALA A 192 -18.35 -5.31 -5.51
CA ALA A 192 -17.71 -5.75 -6.75
C ALA A 192 -16.65 -6.84 -6.52
N LEU A 193 -15.91 -6.76 -5.41
CA LEU A 193 -14.85 -7.72 -5.06
C LEU A 193 -15.36 -8.96 -4.32
N ARG A 194 -16.61 -8.98 -3.86
CA ARG A 194 -17.19 -10.03 -3.00
C ARG A 194 -16.90 -11.45 -3.47
N GLU A 195 -17.02 -11.72 -4.77
CA GLU A 195 -16.78 -13.07 -5.31
C GLU A 195 -15.29 -13.44 -5.39
N ALA A 196 -14.41 -12.46 -5.62
CA ALA A 196 -12.96 -12.65 -5.58
C ALA A 196 -12.49 -12.95 -4.15
N LEU A 197 -13.05 -12.25 -3.15
CA LEU A 197 -12.66 -12.37 -1.75
C LEU A 197 -13.09 -13.68 -1.06
N LYS A 198 -13.83 -14.56 -1.74
CA LYS A 198 -14.12 -15.92 -1.24
C LYS A 198 -12.90 -16.86 -1.26
N GLY A 199 -11.84 -16.49 -1.98
CA GLY A 199 -10.60 -17.26 -2.09
C GLY A 199 -9.72 -17.15 -0.84
N SER A 200 -8.41 -17.30 -1.02
CA SER A 200 -7.45 -17.03 0.05
C SER A 200 -7.53 -15.56 0.51
N LYS A 201 -7.25 -15.28 1.78
CA LYS A 201 -7.29 -13.93 2.35
C LYS A 201 -6.43 -12.97 1.52
N SER A 202 -6.97 -11.81 1.20
CA SER A 202 -6.28 -10.74 0.47
C SER A 202 -6.04 -9.53 1.38
N ALA A 203 -4.95 -8.82 1.13
CA ALA A 203 -4.71 -7.49 1.66
C ALA A 203 -5.22 -6.40 0.69
N PHE A 204 -5.45 -5.21 1.26
CA PHE A 204 -5.88 -4.02 0.56
C PHE A 204 -4.86 -2.91 0.76
N PHE A 205 -4.46 -2.23 -0.31
CA PHE A 205 -3.42 -1.22 -0.29
C PHE A 205 -3.88 0.12 -0.87
N THR A 206 -3.30 1.21 -0.37
CA THR A 206 -3.36 2.52 -1.02
C THR A 206 -1.93 2.96 -1.28
N ASP A 207 -1.59 3.30 -2.52
CA ASP A 207 -0.20 3.57 -2.90
C ASP A 207 0.35 4.85 -2.28
N SER A 208 -0.50 5.87 -2.13
CA SER A 208 -0.12 7.14 -1.53
C SER A 208 -1.31 7.87 -0.95
N TRP A 209 -1.08 8.61 0.14
CA TRP A 209 -2.12 9.39 0.78
C TRP A 209 -2.53 10.62 -0.04
N GLU A 210 -1.59 11.27 -0.75
CA GLU A 210 -1.75 12.35 -1.75
C GLU A 210 -2.90 13.38 -1.58
N ILE A 211 -3.44 13.54 -0.38
CA ILE A 211 -4.43 14.56 -0.08
C ILE A 211 -3.76 15.92 0.03
N LYS A 212 -4.50 16.99 -0.21
CA LYS A 212 -3.95 18.37 -0.18
C LYS A 212 -3.67 18.86 1.25
N LEU A 213 -2.81 18.15 1.99
CA LEU A 213 -2.17 18.64 3.21
C LEU A 213 -0.82 19.28 2.86
N ASN A 214 -0.66 20.56 3.14
CA ASN A 214 0.57 21.30 2.87
C ASN A 214 0.64 22.56 3.75
N ALA A 215 1.56 23.49 3.45
CA ALA A 215 1.72 24.73 4.21
C ALA A 215 0.44 25.58 4.26
N THR A 216 -0.32 25.62 3.16
CA THR A 216 -1.56 26.40 3.03
C THR A 216 -2.77 25.61 3.52
N ASN A 217 -2.87 24.35 3.13
CA ASN A 217 -4.06 23.54 3.37
C ASN A 217 -3.84 22.60 4.55
N LYS A 218 -4.73 22.66 5.54
CA LYS A 218 -4.77 21.72 6.68
C LYS A 218 -6.05 20.92 6.60
N ILE A 219 -5.93 19.59 6.58
CA ILE A 219 -7.07 18.67 6.54
C ILE A 219 -7.92 18.89 7.78
N TRP A 220 -9.23 18.75 7.61
CA TRP A 220 -10.20 18.97 8.67
C TRP A 220 -11.36 17.99 8.59
N THR A 221 -12.15 17.93 9.65
CA THR A 221 -13.46 17.29 9.68
C THR A 221 -14.30 17.95 10.77
N ASP A 222 -15.62 17.75 10.74
CA ASP A 222 -16.50 18.37 11.72
C ASP A 222 -16.25 17.77 13.11
N GLY A 223 -16.12 18.63 14.12
CA GLY A 223 -15.80 18.24 15.49
C GLY A 223 -14.31 18.00 15.77
N PHE A 224 -13.42 18.22 14.80
CA PHE A 224 -11.98 18.06 14.98
C PHE A 224 -11.43 18.96 16.10
N GLU A 225 -11.91 20.20 16.21
CA GLU A 225 -11.50 21.13 17.26
C GLU A 225 -11.89 20.67 18.66
N ALA A 226 -13.07 20.05 18.80
CA ALA A 226 -13.60 19.62 20.08
C ALA A 226 -12.83 18.42 20.62
N SER A 227 -12.61 17.40 19.79
CA SER A 227 -11.81 16.22 20.14
C SER A 227 -10.33 16.57 20.33
N PHE A 228 -9.79 17.52 19.56
CA PHE A 228 -8.43 18.00 19.75
C PHE A 228 -8.27 18.60 21.15
N ALA A 229 -9.19 19.49 21.54
CA ALA A 229 -9.15 20.13 22.85
C ALA A 229 -9.31 19.12 23.99
N GLU A 230 -10.11 18.07 23.80
CA GLU A 230 -10.26 16.97 24.77
C GLU A 230 -8.95 16.19 24.97
N ILE A 231 -8.22 15.90 23.90
CA ILE A 231 -7.00 15.09 23.94
C ILE A 231 -5.78 15.88 24.43
N PHE A 232 -5.59 17.10 23.94
CA PHE A 232 -4.38 17.90 24.20
C PHE A 232 -4.58 19.00 25.26
N GLY A 233 -5.82 19.25 25.68
CA GLY A 233 -6.14 20.17 26.77
C GLY A 233 -6.11 21.65 26.40
N TYR A 234 -6.11 22.00 25.11
CA TYR A 234 -6.16 23.39 24.64
C TYR A 234 -6.83 23.53 23.27
N ASP A 235 -7.30 24.75 22.95
CA ASP A 235 -7.96 25.07 21.69
C ASP A 235 -6.94 25.26 20.54
N ILE A 236 -7.10 24.49 19.47
CA ILE A 236 -6.25 24.57 18.27
C ILE A 236 -6.58 25.79 17.39
N ILE A 237 -7.79 26.32 17.44
CA ILE A 237 -8.30 27.33 16.49
C ILE A 237 -7.40 28.57 16.39
N PRO A 238 -6.93 29.19 17.50
CA PRO A 238 -6.06 30.35 17.42
C PRO A 238 -4.72 30.10 16.70
N TYR A 239 -4.24 28.85 16.70
CA TYR A 239 -3.01 28.45 16.01
C TYR A 239 -3.26 28.17 14.54
N MET A 240 -4.43 27.62 14.19
CA MET A 240 -4.87 27.44 12.80
C MET A 240 -4.97 28.79 12.09
N GLU A 241 -5.62 29.78 12.71
CA GLU A 241 -5.80 31.13 12.16
C GLU A 241 -4.47 31.89 11.97
N LYS A 242 -3.50 31.68 12.86
CA LYS A 242 -2.16 32.32 12.80
C LYS A 242 -1.18 31.58 11.88
N GLY A 243 -1.59 30.44 11.32
CA GLY A 243 -0.74 29.56 10.54
C GLY A 243 -0.02 28.54 11.43
N LEU A 244 -0.61 27.34 11.50
CA LEU A 244 -0.18 26.22 12.34
C LEU A 244 1.32 25.87 12.20
N ASP A 245 1.91 26.03 11.01
CA ASP A 245 3.33 25.72 10.78
C ASP A 245 4.30 26.62 11.55
N SER A 246 3.83 27.74 12.10
CA SER A 246 4.62 28.62 12.99
C SER A 246 4.74 28.08 14.42
N PHE A 247 4.03 27.00 14.75
CA PHE A 247 3.94 26.43 16.10
C PHE A 247 4.27 24.93 16.05
N PRO A 248 5.57 24.55 16.06
CA PRO A 248 5.99 23.17 15.84
C PRO A 248 5.35 22.14 16.79
N ASP A 249 5.22 22.49 18.07
CA ASP A 249 4.62 21.60 19.08
C ASP A 249 3.13 21.42 18.83
N VAL A 250 2.40 22.50 18.53
CA VAL A 250 0.96 22.44 18.21
C VAL A 250 0.72 21.71 16.89
N ARG A 251 1.60 21.89 15.91
CA ARG A 251 1.55 21.13 14.65
C ARG A 251 1.80 19.65 14.90
N TYR A 252 2.72 19.29 15.80
CA TYR A 252 2.96 17.91 16.16
C TYR A 252 1.70 17.29 16.76
N ASP A 253 1.06 17.96 17.70
CA ASP A 253 -0.21 17.53 18.29
C ASP A 253 -1.32 17.42 17.24
N TYR A 254 -1.40 18.34 16.27
CA TYR A 254 -2.34 18.25 15.13
C TYR A 254 -2.10 16.99 14.31
N MET A 255 -0.83 16.66 14.00
CA MET A 255 -0.51 15.45 13.23
C MET A 255 -0.79 14.17 14.04
N LEU A 256 -0.56 14.19 15.36
CA LEU A 256 -0.96 13.09 16.25
C LEU A 256 -2.48 12.94 16.33
N HIS A 257 -3.21 14.04 16.29
CA HIS A 257 -4.67 14.00 16.28
C HIS A 257 -5.18 13.39 14.98
N LEU A 258 -4.62 13.75 13.82
CA LEU A 258 -4.98 13.15 12.54
C LEU A 258 -4.84 11.61 12.56
N ASP A 259 -3.79 11.08 13.20
CA ASP A 259 -3.57 9.63 13.34
C ASP A 259 -4.72 8.91 14.06
N GLN A 260 -5.44 9.58 14.97
CA GLN A 260 -6.61 9.01 15.66
C GLN A 260 -7.82 8.80 14.73
N TYR A 261 -7.85 9.50 13.60
CA TYR A 261 -8.96 9.48 12.66
C TYR A 261 -8.73 8.60 11.44
N VAL A 262 -7.48 8.23 11.14
CA VAL A 262 -7.18 7.45 9.93
C VAL A 262 -7.79 6.05 10.08
N THR A 263 -8.90 5.84 9.37
CA THR A 263 -9.59 4.54 9.22
C THR A 263 -9.14 3.80 7.99
#